data_AF-A0A7C3FV14-F1
#
_entry.id   AF-A0A7C3FV14-F1
#
_cell.length_a   1.000
_cell.length_b   1.000
_cell.length_c   1.000
_cell.angle_alpha   90.00
_cell.angle_beta   90.00
_cell.angle_gamma   90.00
#
_symmetry.space_group_name_H-M   'P 1'
#
loop_
_entity.id
_entity.type
_entity.pdbx_description
1 polymer ?
#
loop_
_entity_poly.entity_id
_entity_poly.type
_entity_poly.pdbx_seq_one_letter_code
_entity_poly.pdbx_strand_id
1 'polypeptide(L)'
;MGEATLYEKKDHIAVLTMNRPEARNAMNAAMRREMGEALADFKDDNDSWVLILTGAGDKAFSAGMDLKEMAASLAGGRPRGTGDESKIPSLMAGNIDIWKPIIAAINGVAVGGGLETALACDIRIAAAGVQMGLSEPKRGIIPGGGGMARLPRLVNLGAALEIMMTGDLITAEEAYRIGLVNHVVPGAELMDAAYDMARRMTEVAPLAVQAIKETVRKNIDMPLEEALPARFGPNVMASEDAREGTAAFGEKRPPVWKGR
;
A
#
# COMPACT_ATOMS: atom_id res chain seq x y z
N MET A 1 9.55 -9.14 15.15
CA MET A 1 8.24 -8.45 15.22
C MET A 1 7.63 -8.62 16.59
N GLY A 2 6.84 -7.64 17.00
CA GLY A 2 6.01 -7.70 18.21
C GLY A 2 4.67 -8.41 17.95
N GLU A 3 3.74 -8.29 18.89
CA GLU A 3 2.41 -8.93 18.79
C GLU A 3 1.46 -8.17 17.87
N ALA A 4 1.67 -6.86 17.63
CA ALA A 4 0.72 -6.01 16.91
C ALA A 4 0.80 -6.13 15.39
N THR A 5 1.88 -6.71 14.86
CA THR A 5 2.06 -7.04 13.44
C THR A 5 2.73 -8.40 13.28
N LEU A 6 2.40 -9.10 12.19
CA LEU A 6 3.14 -10.28 11.74
C LEU A 6 3.86 -9.92 10.44
N TYR A 7 5.08 -10.38 10.27
CA TYR A 7 5.83 -10.13 9.06
C TYR A 7 6.69 -11.33 8.68
N GLU A 8 6.44 -11.86 7.48
CA GLU A 8 7.03 -13.08 6.96
C GLU A 8 7.58 -12.83 5.55
N LYS A 9 8.63 -13.58 5.17
CA LYS A 9 9.30 -13.44 3.88
C LYS A 9 9.52 -14.81 3.28
N LYS A 10 9.14 -14.98 2.01
CA LYS A 10 9.33 -16.21 1.27
C LYS A 10 9.30 -15.93 -0.23
N ASP A 11 10.19 -16.56 -0.98
CA ASP A 11 10.19 -16.52 -2.46
C ASP A 11 10.14 -15.09 -3.02
N HIS A 12 10.96 -14.19 -2.50
CA HIS A 12 10.99 -12.75 -2.80
C HIS A 12 9.71 -11.95 -2.47
N ILE A 13 8.78 -12.55 -1.75
CA ILE A 13 7.53 -11.93 -1.32
C ILE A 13 7.55 -11.77 0.19
N ALA A 14 7.37 -10.54 0.64
CA ALA A 14 7.14 -10.24 2.04
C ALA A 14 5.63 -10.06 2.28
N VAL A 15 5.12 -10.55 3.42
CA VAL A 15 3.75 -10.33 3.86
C VAL A 15 3.77 -9.64 5.21
N LEU A 16 3.19 -8.44 5.26
CA LEU A 16 2.96 -7.68 6.48
C LEU A 16 1.47 -7.76 6.85
N THR A 17 1.18 -8.25 8.04
CA THR A 17 -0.17 -8.40 8.57
C THR A 17 -0.38 -7.49 9.77
N MET A 18 -1.36 -6.60 9.73
CA MET A 18 -1.83 -5.87 10.91
C MET A 18 -2.54 -6.86 11.84
N ASN A 19 -2.02 -7.07 13.05
CA ASN A 19 -2.43 -8.19 13.91
C ASN A 19 -3.05 -7.71 15.24
N ARG A 20 -4.21 -7.06 15.13
CA ARG A 20 -5.07 -6.71 16.29
C ARG A 20 -6.54 -6.99 15.97
N PRO A 21 -6.91 -8.23 15.61
CA PRO A 21 -8.26 -8.56 15.15
C PRO A 21 -9.35 -8.23 16.19
N GLU A 22 -9.03 -8.31 17.48
CA GLU A 22 -9.90 -7.93 18.60
C GLU A 22 -10.26 -6.44 18.60
N ALA A 23 -9.39 -5.60 18.06
CA ALA A 23 -9.58 -4.16 17.88
C ALA A 23 -9.85 -3.79 16.41
N ARG A 24 -10.28 -4.75 15.57
CA ARG A 24 -10.50 -4.56 14.12
C ARG A 24 -9.29 -3.96 13.40
N ASN A 25 -8.09 -4.38 13.81
CA ASN A 25 -6.81 -3.92 13.29
C ASN A 25 -6.67 -2.39 13.32
N ALA A 26 -7.22 -1.74 14.35
CA ALA A 26 -7.01 -0.32 14.60
C ALA A 26 -5.53 -0.04 14.91
N MET A 27 -4.98 1.00 14.29
CA MET A 27 -3.56 1.36 14.38
C MET A 27 -3.29 2.18 15.64
N ASN A 28 -2.90 1.51 16.71
CA ASN A 28 -2.33 2.13 17.91
C ASN A 28 -0.84 2.48 17.71
N ALA A 29 -0.22 3.14 18.69
CA ALA A 29 1.18 3.54 18.58
C ALA A 29 2.15 2.36 18.38
N ALA A 30 1.87 1.20 18.98
CA ALA A 30 2.67 -0.01 18.82
C ALA A 30 2.64 -0.53 17.38
N MET A 31 1.43 -0.73 16.82
CA MET A 31 1.25 -1.16 15.44
C MET A 31 1.92 -0.19 14.46
N ARG A 32 1.78 1.13 14.66
CA ARG A 32 2.42 2.13 13.79
C ARG A 32 3.95 1.99 13.78
N ARG A 33 4.57 1.78 14.95
CA ARG A 33 6.03 1.57 15.04
C ARG A 33 6.45 0.28 14.35
N GLU A 34 5.80 -0.84 14.67
CA GLU A 34 6.16 -2.14 14.11
C GLU A 34 5.95 -2.20 12.59
N MET A 35 4.88 -1.56 12.07
CA MET A 35 4.70 -1.39 10.63
C MET A 35 5.84 -0.57 10.02
N GLY A 36 6.26 0.50 10.67
CA GLY A 36 7.38 1.31 10.20
C GLY A 36 8.70 0.54 10.17
N GLU A 37 8.97 -0.28 11.18
CA GLU A 37 10.13 -1.18 11.22
C GLU A 37 10.08 -2.22 10.09
N ALA A 38 8.93 -2.86 9.88
CA ALA A 38 8.75 -3.82 8.79
C ALA A 38 8.88 -3.18 7.40
N LEU A 39 8.39 -1.96 7.22
CA LEU A 39 8.55 -1.20 5.97
C LEU A 39 10.00 -0.79 5.71
N ALA A 40 10.74 -0.40 6.75
CA ALA A 40 12.16 -0.07 6.64
C ALA A 40 12.99 -1.32 6.31
N ASP A 41 12.75 -2.42 7.01
CA ASP A 41 13.36 -3.71 6.70
C ASP A 41 13.01 -4.16 5.28
N PHE A 42 11.73 -4.09 4.89
CA PHE A 42 11.33 -4.40 3.52
C PHE A 42 12.10 -3.53 2.55
N LYS A 43 12.17 -2.21 2.74
CA LYS A 43 12.89 -1.30 1.83
C LYS A 43 14.36 -1.70 1.63
N ASP A 44 15.06 -2.07 2.70
CA ASP A 44 16.51 -2.30 2.68
C ASP A 44 16.90 -3.76 2.34
N ASP A 45 15.95 -4.69 2.36
CA ASP A 45 16.17 -6.08 1.97
C ASP A 45 16.14 -6.27 0.44
N ASN A 46 17.30 -6.54 -0.17
CA ASN A 46 17.40 -6.76 -1.61
C ASN A 46 16.76 -8.07 -2.10
N ASP A 47 16.48 -9.01 -1.19
CA ASP A 47 15.86 -10.29 -1.54
C ASP A 47 14.34 -10.23 -1.51
N SER A 48 13.75 -9.28 -0.78
CA SER A 48 12.29 -9.06 -0.77
C SER A 48 11.91 -8.10 -1.91
N TRP A 49 11.24 -8.57 -2.96
CA TRP A 49 10.90 -7.78 -4.14
C TRP A 49 9.48 -7.21 -4.12
N VAL A 50 8.52 -7.91 -3.51
CA VAL A 50 7.12 -7.49 -3.44
C VAL A 50 6.62 -7.56 -2.01
N LEU A 51 5.83 -6.58 -1.58
CA LEU A 51 5.15 -6.60 -0.27
C LEU A 51 3.65 -6.81 -0.47
N ILE A 52 3.07 -7.77 0.25
CA ILE A 52 1.62 -7.89 0.46
C ILE A 52 1.30 -7.34 1.85
N LEU A 53 0.36 -6.42 1.93
CA LEU A 53 -0.16 -5.86 3.18
C LEU A 53 -1.60 -6.32 3.39
N THR A 54 -1.90 -6.90 4.55
CA THR A 54 -3.23 -7.42 4.90
C THR A 54 -3.56 -7.20 6.38
N GLY A 55 -4.80 -7.49 6.79
CA GLY A 55 -5.23 -7.50 8.19
C GLY A 55 -5.45 -8.93 8.71
N ALA A 56 -5.17 -9.18 9.98
CA ALA A 56 -5.50 -10.46 10.62
C ALA A 56 -7.02 -10.63 10.77
N GLY A 57 -7.49 -11.87 10.63
CA GLY A 57 -8.91 -12.22 10.69
C GLY A 57 -9.68 -11.92 9.39
N ASP A 58 -11.01 -11.89 9.49
CA ASP A 58 -11.94 -11.75 8.35
C ASP A 58 -12.85 -10.51 8.45
N LYS A 59 -12.79 -9.78 9.57
CA LYS A 59 -13.69 -8.65 9.84
C LYS A 59 -13.20 -7.31 9.32
N ALA A 60 -11.89 -7.08 9.40
CA ALA A 60 -11.30 -5.79 9.11
C ALA A 60 -9.92 -5.95 8.48
N PHE A 61 -9.72 -5.24 7.36
CA PHE A 61 -8.37 -4.90 6.94
C PHE A 61 -7.77 -3.94 7.98
N SER A 62 -8.45 -2.80 8.21
CA SER A 62 -8.19 -1.92 9.35
C SER A 62 -9.33 -0.93 9.54
N ALA A 63 -9.73 -0.73 10.79
CA ALA A 63 -10.67 0.32 11.20
C ALA A 63 -10.04 1.73 11.24
N GLY A 64 -8.77 1.88 10.84
CA GLY A 64 -8.06 3.13 10.86
C GLY A 64 -7.33 3.39 12.16
N MET A 65 -7.19 4.66 12.53
CA MET A 65 -6.51 5.03 13.77
C MET A 65 -7.29 4.60 15.00
N ASP A 66 -6.57 4.27 16.07
CA ASP A 66 -7.18 4.03 17.36
C ASP A 66 -7.84 5.31 17.89
N LEU A 67 -9.19 5.35 17.86
CA LEU A 67 -9.96 6.52 18.27
C LEU A 67 -9.77 6.87 19.75
N LYS A 68 -9.43 5.89 20.61
CA LYS A 68 -9.17 6.15 22.04
C LYS A 68 -7.87 6.93 22.20
N GLU A 69 -6.81 6.54 21.48
CA GLU A 69 -5.56 7.31 21.44
C GLU A 69 -5.79 8.71 20.85
N MET A 70 -6.58 8.80 19.78
CA MET A 70 -6.87 10.07 19.12
C MET A 70 -7.62 11.04 20.04
N ALA A 71 -8.65 10.56 20.75
CA ALA A 71 -9.40 11.37 21.71
C ALA A 71 -8.50 11.89 22.84
N ALA A 72 -7.62 11.04 23.38
CA ALA A 72 -6.66 11.44 24.41
C ALA A 72 -5.67 12.51 23.90
N SER A 73 -5.17 12.38 22.67
CA SER A 73 -4.27 13.36 22.05
C SER A 73 -4.93 14.73 21.86
N LEU A 74 -6.17 14.72 21.34
CA LEU A 74 -6.94 15.95 21.12
C LEU A 74 -7.27 16.66 22.44
N ALA A 75 -7.69 15.91 23.47
CA ALA A 75 -7.95 16.45 24.79
C ALA A 75 -6.68 17.05 25.43
N GLY A 76 -5.51 16.46 25.16
CA GLY A 76 -4.21 16.96 25.61
C GLY A 76 -3.63 18.11 24.78
N GLY A 77 -4.37 18.63 23.78
CA GLY A 77 -3.92 19.73 22.93
C GLY A 77 -2.71 19.40 22.05
N ARG A 78 -2.45 18.11 21.77
CA ARG A 78 -1.36 17.69 20.87
C ARG A 78 -1.94 17.37 19.49
N PRO A 79 -1.69 18.21 18.48
CA PRO A 79 -2.08 17.91 17.12
C PRO A 79 -1.37 16.64 16.64
N ARG A 80 -2.06 15.86 15.82
CA ARG A 80 -1.54 14.63 15.22
C ARG A 80 -0.32 14.93 14.33
N GLY A 81 0.66 14.02 14.28
CA GLY A 81 1.84 14.17 13.40
C GLY A 81 2.88 15.17 13.91
N THR A 82 2.88 15.48 15.20
CA THR A 82 3.90 16.31 15.85
C THR A 82 4.87 15.45 16.65
N GLY A 83 6.13 15.89 16.78
CA GLY A 83 7.16 15.17 17.53
C GLY A 83 7.67 13.92 16.84
N ASP A 84 8.03 12.89 17.61
CA ASP A 84 8.67 11.68 17.08
C ASP A 84 7.76 10.78 16.24
N GLU A 85 6.43 10.92 16.34
CA GLU A 85 5.50 10.13 15.53
C GLU A 85 5.60 10.44 14.02
N SER A 86 6.01 11.65 13.64
CA SER A 86 6.20 12.01 12.22
C SER A 86 7.45 11.39 11.60
N LYS A 87 8.37 10.87 12.44
CA LYS A 87 9.60 10.20 12.01
C LYS A 87 9.42 8.70 11.79
N ILE A 88 8.30 8.12 12.25
CA ILE A 88 8.02 6.69 12.05
C ILE A 88 7.80 6.46 10.55
N PRO A 89 8.56 5.55 9.91
CA PRO A 89 8.34 5.22 8.50
C PRO A 89 6.90 4.79 8.24
N SER A 90 6.27 5.38 7.24
CA SER A 90 4.84 5.22 7.00
C SER A 90 4.49 5.46 5.55
N LEU A 91 3.81 4.48 4.95
CA LEU A 91 3.20 4.64 3.62
C LEU A 91 2.17 5.78 3.61
N MET A 92 1.36 5.89 4.67
CA MET A 92 0.36 6.95 4.79
C MET A 92 1.01 8.34 4.78
N ALA A 93 2.01 8.55 5.63
CA ALA A 93 2.70 9.84 5.74
C ALA A 93 3.57 10.15 4.52
N GLY A 94 3.93 9.14 3.71
CA GLY A 94 4.80 9.32 2.54
C GLY A 94 6.23 9.74 2.93
N ASN A 95 6.68 9.39 4.12
CA ASN A 95 8.01 9.71 4.65
C ASN A 95 9.02 8.55 4.50
N ILE A 96 8.66 7.53 3.69
CA ILE A 96 9.55 6.43 3.31
C ILE A 96 9.43 6.16 1.81
N ASP A 97 10.57 6.21 1.12
CA ASP A 97 10.66 5.93 -0.31
C ASP A 97 10.85 4.43 -0.55
N ILE A 98 9.74 3.75 -0.88
CA ILE A 98 9.75 2.34 -1.26
C ILE A 98 9.36 2.23 -2.73
N TRP A 99 10.36 1.99 -3.58
CA TRP A 99 10.15 1.80 -5.02
C TRP A 99 9.87 0.35 -5.41
N LYS A 100 9.87 -0.56 -4.44
CA LYS A 100 9.37 -1.92 -4.62
C LYS A 100 7.84 -1.96 -4.60
N PRO A 101 7.18 -2.83 -5.38
CA PRO A 101 5.73 -2.93 -5.46
C PRO A 101 5.10 -3.35 -4.13
N ILE A 102 3.95 -2.75 -3.82
CA ILE A 102 3.15 -3.04 -2.61
C ILE A 102 1.70 -3.33 -3.01
N ILE A 103 1.19 -4.48 -2.58
CA ILE A 103 -0.18 -4.94 -2.81
C ILE A 103 -0.96 -4.86 -1.50
N ALA A 104 -2.09 -4.17 -1.48
CA ALA A 104 -3.06 -4.25 -0.38
C ALA A 104 -4.06 -5.38 -0.67
N ALA A 105 -4.05 -6.42 0.17
CA ALA A 105 -5.06 -7.47 0.21
C ALA A 105 -6.12 -7.10 1.26
N ILE A 106 -7.24 -6.53 0.82
CA ILE A 106 -8.29 -5.97 1.68
C ILE A 106 -9.27 -7.09 2.06
N ASN A 107 -8.98 -7.76 3.18
CA ASN A 107 -9.70 -8.94 3.70
C ASN A 107 -10.97 -8.63 4.48
N GLY A 108 -11.19 -7.37 4.84
CA GLY A 108 -12.36 -6.93 5.58
C GLY A 108 -12.53 -5.42 5.47
N VAL A 109 -13.34 -4.82 6.36
CA VAL A 109 -13.60 -3.38 6.31
C VAL A 109 -12.31 -2.55 6.33
N ALA A 110 -12.20 -1.53 5.47
CA ALA A 110 -11.07 -0.61 5.38
C ALA A 110 -11.53 0.84 5.52
N VAL A 111 -11.32 1.45 6.68
CA VAL A 111 -11.95 2.74 7.02
C VAL A 111 -10.92 3.76 7.48
N GLY A 112 -11.09 5.00 7.01
CA GLY A 112 -10.23 6.12 7.35
C GLY A 112 -8.76 5.79 7.12
N GLY A 113 -7.92 5.87 8.15
CA GLY A 113 -6.50 5.46 8.08
C GLY A 113 -6.26 4.06 7.47
N GLY A 114 -7.21 3.12 7.61
CA GLY A 114 -7.12 1.81 6.98
C GLY A 114 -7.22 1.90 5.46
N LEU A 115 -8.17 2.68 4.95
CA LEU A 115 -8.26 2.97 3.52
C LEU A 115 -7.08 3.85 3.06
N GLU A 116 -6.62 4.82 3.85
CA GLU A 116 -5.44 5.63 3.51
C GLU A 116 -4.17 4.79 3.36
N THR A 117 -4.03 3.74 4.17
CA THR A 117 -2.96 2.76 4.05
C THR A 117 -3.07 1.96 2.74
N ALA A 118 -4.27 1.50 2.38
CA ALA A 118 -4.51 0.81 1.11
C ALA A 118 -4.30 1.73 -0.11
N LEU A 119 -4.67 3.01 -0.03
CA LEU A 119 -4.45 4.02 -1.07
C LEU A 119 -2.96 4.31 -1.28
N ALA A 120 -2.13 4.13 -0.25
CA ALA A 120 -0.69 4.29 -0.36
C ALA A 120 0.01 3.08 -1.02
N CYS A 121 -0.68 1.95 -1.16
CA CYS A 121 -0.20 0.79 -1.92
C CYS A 121 -0.34 1.01 -3.44
N ASP A 122 0.31 0.18 -4.24
CA ASP A 122 0.27 0.28 -5.70
C ASP A 122 -0.95 -0.43 -6.28
N ILE A 123 -1.19 -1.66 -5.84
CA ILE A 123 -2.32 -2.50 -6.23
C ILE A 123 -3.22 -2.75 -5.03
N ARG A 124 -4.53 -2.75 -5.23
CA ARG A 124 -5.53 -3.14 -4.24
C ARG A 124 -6.36 -4.30 -4.76
N ILE A 125 -6.41 -5.40 -4.01
CA ILE A 125 -7.28 -6.55 -4.25
C ILE A 125 -8.19 -6.65 -3.04
N ALA A 126 -9.50 -6.76 -3.24
CA ALA A 126 -10.47 -6.78 -2.15
C ALA A 126 -11.29 -8.07 -2.16
N ALA A 127 -11.62 -8.56 -0.96
CA ALA A 127 -12.64 -9.58 -0.79
C ALA A 127 -14.02 -9.01 -1.17
N ALA A 128 -14.85 -9.82 -1.83
CA ALA A 128 -16.19 -9.44 -2.24
C ALA A 128 -17.05 -8.98 -1.05
N GLY A 129 -17.88 -7.96 -1.27
CA GLY A 129 -18.80 -7.42 -0.26
C GLY A 129 -18.15 -6.63 0.88
N VAL A 130 -16.82 -6.57 1.02
CA VAL A 130 -16.21 -5.74 2.07
C VAL A 130 -16.44 -4.26 1.78
N GLN A 131 -16.54 -3.46 2.85
CA GLN A 131 -16.81 -2.04 2.75
C GLN A 131 -15.57 -1.20 3.00
N MET A 132 -15.47 -0.06 2.32
CA MET A 132 -14.37 0.87 2.50
C MET A 132 -14.81 2.33 2.33
N GLY A 133 -14.12 3.25 3.01
CA GLY A 133 -14.41 4.67 2.88
C GLY A 133 -13.64 5.55 3.85
N LEU A 134 -13.66 6.86 3.59
CA LEU A 134 -13.03 7.90 4.41
C LEU A 134 -14.09 8.57 5.28
N SER A 135 -14.44 7.91 6.40
CA SER A 135 -15.56 8.31 7.25
C SER A 135 -15.18 9.27 8.38
N GLU A 136 -13.99 9.85 8.32
CA GLU A 136 -13.48 10.89 9.22
C GLU A 136 -14.49 12.01 9.50
N PRO A 137 -15.21 12.59 8.52
CA PRO A 137 -16.16 13.68 8.79
C PRO A 137 -17.29 13.31 9.74
N LYS A 138 -17.68 12.02 9.79
CA LYS A 138 -18.68 11.52 10.75
C LYS A 138 -18.23 11.65 12.22
N ARG A 139 -16.95 11.96 12.47
CA ARG A 139 -16.38 12.25 13.80
C ARG A 139 -15.83 13.68 13.91
N GLY A 140 -16.20 14.57 12.99
CA GLY A 140 -15.74 15.97 13.00
C GLY A 140 -14.25 16.13 12.70
N ILE A 141 -13.64 15.17 12.01
CA ILE A 141 -12.22 15.18 11.61
C ILE A 141 -12.11 15.00 10.09
N ILE A 142 -10.90 15.21 9.55
CA ILE A 142 -10.62 15.03 8.12
C ILE A 142 -9.62 13.88 7.90
N PRO A 143 -9.60 13.24 6.71
CA PRO A 143 -8.56 12.28 6.35
C PRO A 143 -7.18 12.95 6.43
N GLY A 144 -6.25 12.33 7.16
CA GLY A 144 -4.95 12.93 7.50
C GLY A 144 -3.73 12.11 7.10
N GLY A 145 -3.93 10.87 6.64
CA GLY A 145 -2.92 9.95 6.12
C GLY A 145 -2.81 9.96 4.59
N GLY A 146 -3.21 11.06 3.95
CA GLY A 146 -3.08 11.28 2.51
C GLY A 146 -4.30 10.89 1.67
N GLY A 147 -5.44 10.52 2.28
CA GLY A 147 -6.68 10.22 1.56
C GLY A 147 -7.13 11.34 0.63
N MET A 148 -7.05 12.60 1.10
CA MET A 148 -7.40 13.79 0.30
C MET A 148 -6.47 14.02 -0.90
N ALA A 149 -5.26 13.47 -0.88
CA ALA A 149 -4.31 13.59 -1.98
C ALA A 149 -4.40 12.40 -2.95
N ARG A 150 -4.52 11.18 -2.41
CA ARG A 150 -4.45 9.93 -3.18
C ARG A 150 -5.76 9.52 -3.81
N LEU A 151 -6.89 9.67 -3.11
CA LEU A 151 -8.19 9.22 -3.65
C LEU A 151 -8.58 9.98 -4.93
N PRO A 152 -8.49 11.32 -5.01
CA PRO A 152 -8.83 12.06 -6.24
C PRO A 152 -7.89 11.78 -7.42
N ARG A 153 -6.69 11.24 -7.17
CA ARG A 153 -5.74 10.81 -8.22
C ARG A 153 -6.03 9.41 -8.74
N LEU A 154 -6.79 8.63 -7.98
CA LEU A 154 -7.08 7.22 -8.28
C LEU A 154 -8.44 7.03 -8.93
N VAL A 155 -9.45 7.77 -8.46
CA VAL A 155 -10.83 7.71 -8.95
C VAL A 155 -11.23 9.06 -9.55
N ASN A 156 -12.39 9.10 -10.21
CA ASN A 156 -12.94 10.38 -10.68
C ASN A 156 -13.19 11.33 -9.49
N LEU A 157 -12.94 12.63 -9.70
CA LEU A 157 -13.01 13.64 -8.63
C LEU A 157 -14.37 13.69 -7.93
N GLY A 158 -15.46 13.49 -8.65
CA GLY A 158 -16.82 13.49 -8.08
C GLY A 158 -17.00 12.39 -7.04
N ALA A 159 -16.66 11.14 -7.39
CA ALA A 159 -16.72 10.01 -6.46
C ALA A 159 -15.78 10.19 -5.25
N ALA A 160 -14.58 10.75 -5.48
CA ALA A 160 -13.65 11.05 -4.38
C ALA A 160 -14.26 12.05 -3.38
N LEU A 161 -14.85 13.13 -3.88
CA LEU A 161 -15.50 14.14 -3.04
C LEU A 161 -16.74 13.59 -2.34
N GLU A 162 -17.56 12.79 -3.03
CA GLU A 162 -18.74 12.14 -2.44
C GLU A 162 -18.36 11.28 -1.24
N ILE A 163 -17.39 10.36 -1.41
CA ILE A 163 -16.90 9.50 -0.32
C ILE A 163 -16.35 10.36 0.84
N MET A 164 -15.53 11.36 0.53
CA MET A 164 -14.85 12.18 1.55
C MET A 164 -15.75 13.19 2.25
N MET A 165 -16.81 13.69 1.61
CA MET A 165 -17.70 14.70 2.20
C MET A 165 -18.86 14.07 2.97
N THR A 166 -19.39 12.95 2.48
CA THR A 166 -20.45 12.20 3.17
C THR A 166 -19.89 11.33 4.31
N GLY A 167 -18.65 10.85 4.14
CA GLY A 167 -18.06 9.83 5.00
C GLY A 167 -18.76 8.47 4.86
N ASP A 168 -19.46 8.23 3.75
CA ASP A 168 -20.12 6.95 3.46
C ASP A 168 -19.11 5.88 3.05
N LEU A 169 -19.54 4.62 3.23
CA LEU A 169 -18.77 3.46 2.83
C LEU A 169 -19.33 2.92 1.53
N ILE A 170 -18.45 2.55 0.62
CA ILE A 170 -18.78 1.85 -0.61
C ILE A 170 -18.37 0.38 -0.50
N THR A 171 -18.99 -0.49 -1.29
CA THR A 171 -18.62 -1.91 -1.35
C THR A 171 -17.38 -2.10 -2.24
N ALA A 172 -16.75 -3.28 -2.15
CA ALA A 172 -15.63 -3.66 -3.01
C ALA A 172 -15.97 -3.57 -4.50
N GLU A 173 -17.20 -3.93 -4.89
CA GLU A 173 -17.69 -3.90 -6.26
C GLU A 173 -17.80 -2.47 -6.78
N GLU A 174 -18.34 -1.57 -5.96
CA GLU A 174 -18.40 -0.15 -6.28
C GLU A 174 -16.99 0.45 -6.35
N ALA A 175 -16.12 0.08 -5.41
CA ALA A 175 -14.73 0.49 -5.39
C ALA A 175 -13.97 0.03 -6.65
N TYR A 176 -14.26 -1.17 -7.17
CA TYR A 176 -13.74 -1.65 -8.45
C TYR A 176 -14.29 -0.84 -9.63
N ARG A 177 -15.60 -0.59 -9.66
CA ARG A 177 -16.27 0.18 -10.72
C ARG A 177 -15.67 1.58 -10.91
N ILE A 178 -15.27 2.24 -9.82
CA ILE A 178 -14.69 3.59 -9.85
C ILE A 178 -13.15 3.62 -9.95
N GLY A 179 -12.48 2.46 -9.98
CA GLY A 179 -11.03 2.36 -10.10
C GLY A 179 -10.24 2.45 -8.78
N LEU A 180 -10.93 2.44 -7.63
CA LEU A 180 -10.28 2.41 -6.31
C LEU A 180 -9.62 1.05 -6.08
N VAL A 181 -10.29 -0.05 -6.42
CA VAL A 181 -9.77 -1.43 -6.31
C VAL A 181 -9.44 -1.99 -7.69
N ASN A 182 -8.34 -2.73 -7.82
CA ASN A 182 -7.91 -3.37 -9.07
C ASN A 182 -8.62 -4.71 -9.33
N HIS A 183 -8.93 -5.47 -8.28
CA HIS A 183 -9.58 -6.78 -8.37
C HIS A 183 -10.50 -7.04 -7.18
N VAL A 184 -11.64 -7.67 -7.44
CA VAL A 184 -12.57 -8.17 -6.40
C VAL A 184 -12.68 -9.68 -6.56
N VAL A 185 -12.45 -10.42 -5.49
CA VAL A 185 -12.43 -11.88 -5.48
C VAL A 185 -13.20 -12.42 -4.27
N PRO A 186 -13.66 -13.68 -4.28
CA PRO A 186 -14.20 -14.31 -3.07
C PRO A 186 -13.22 -14.18 -1.89
N GLY A 187 -13.73 -13.96 -0.68
CA GLY A 187 -12.86 -13.73 0.50
C GLY A 187 -11.89 -14.88 0.78
N ALA A 188 -12.30 -16.12 0.50
CA ALA A 188 -11.45 -17.31 0.62
C ALA A 188 -10.29 -17.34 -0.38
N GLU A 189 -10.39 -16.62 -1.50
CA GLU A 189 -9.39 -16.59 -2.59
C GLU A 189 -8.50 -15.33 -2.53
N LEU A 190 -8.73 -14.43 -1.56
CA LEU A 190 -8.07 -13.13 -1.53
C LEU A 190 -6.54 -13.24 -1.44
N MET A 191 -6.03 -14.06 -0.52
CA MET A 191 -4.60 -14.19 -0.33
C MET A 191 -3.96 -14.91 -1.52
N ASP A 192 -4.63 -15.91 -2.09
CA ASP A 192 -4.15 -16.59 -3.31
C ASP A 192 -4.04 -15.60 -4.48
N ALA A 193 -5.05 -14.75 -4.68
CA ALA A 193 -5.02 -13.71 -5.70
C ALA A 193 -3.90 -12.67 -5.47
N ALA A 194 -3.63 -12.32 -4.20
CA ALA A 194 -2.52 -11.43 -3.85
C ALA A 194 -1.15 -12.06 -4.10
N TYR A 195 -0.98 -13.35 -3.74
CA TYR A 195 0.22 -14.10 -4.04
C TYR A 195 0.44 -14.28 -5.54
N ASP A 196 -0.60 -14.55 -6.31
CA ASP A 196 -0.49 -14.70 -7.76
C ASP A 196 -0.10 -13.38 -8.43
N MET A 197 -0.66 -12.26 -7.98
CA MET A 197 -0.21 -10.94 -8.43
C MET A 197 1.26 -10.68 -8.08
N ALA A 198 1.68 -11.01 -6.85
CA ALA A 198 3.06 -10.85 -6.42
C ALA A 198 4.03 -11.75 -7.21
N ARG A 199 3.67 -13.01 -7.46
CA ARG A 199 4.47 -13.97 -8.26
C ARG A 199 4.71 -13.44 -9.67
N ARG A 200 3.68 -12.91 -10.32
CA ARG A 200 3.83 -12.27 -11.64
C ARG A 200 4.82 -11.10 -11.64
N MET A 201 4.94 -10.37 -10.53
CA MET A 201 5.93 -9.30 -10.37
C MET A 201 7.34 -9.86 -10.09
N THR A 202 7.45 -11.03 -9.46
CA THR A 202 8.74 -11.72 -9.29
C THR A 202 9.24 -12.40 -10.56
N GLU A 203 8.37 -12.65 -11.53
CA GLU A 203 8.72 -13.20 -12.85
C GLU A 203 9.38 -12.18 -13.79
N VAL A 204 9.39 -10.89 -13.43
CA VAL A 204 10.03 -9.81 -14.20
C VAL A 204 11.18 -9.17 -13.43
N ALA A 205 12.10 -8.52 -14.15
CA ALA A 205 13.30 -7.94 -13.57
C ALA A 205 12.98 -6.92 -12.46
N PRO A 206 13.41 -7.12 -11.20
CA PRO A 206 12.98 -6.30 -10.06
C PRO A 206 13.46 -4.85 -10.17
N LEU A 207 14.66 -4.59 -10.71
CA LEU A 207 15.12 -3.21 -10.94
C LEU A 207 14.27 -2.47 -11.99
N ALA A 208 13.75 -3.19 -12.98
CA ALA A 208 12.85 -2.59 -13.97
C ALA A 208 11.50 -2.22 -13.33
N VAL A 209 10.93 -3.10 -12.49
CA VAL A 209 9.70 -2.80 -11.75
C VAL A 209 9.88 -1.59 -10.84
N GLN A 210 11.02 -1.50 -10.15
CA GLN A 210 11.34 -0.36 -9.28
C GLN A 210 11.45 0.96 -10.06
N ALA A 211 12.20 0.96 -11.17
CA ALA A 211 12.33 2.14 -12.02
C ALA A 211 10.99 2.57 -12.64
N ILE A 212 10.13 1.63 -13.02
CA ILE A 212 8.78 1.91 -13.52
C ILE A 212 7.95 2.60 -12.43
N LYS A 213 7.88 2.02 -11.23
CA LYS A 213 7.12 2.60 -10.11
C LYS A 213 7.61 4.00 -9.78
N GLU A 214 8.92 4.18 -9.62
CA GLU A 214 9.50 5.49 -9.28
C GLU A 214 9.25 6.53 -10.37
N THR A 215 9.48 6.16 -11.63
CA THR A 215 9.29 7.07 -12.77
C THR A 215 7.83 7.50 -12.89
N VAL A 216 6.89 6.55 -12.86
CA VAL A 216 5.45 6.87 -12.98
C VAL A 216 4.99 7.76 -11.82
N ARG A 217 5.39 7.46 -10.59
CA ARG A 217 4.98 8.23 -9.40
C ARG A 217 5.52 9.66 -9.41
N LYS A 218 6.74 9.87 -9.88
CA LYS A 218 7.34 11.21 -9.97
C LYS A 218 6.83 12.00 -11.18
N ASN A 219 6.51 11.32 -12.28
CA ASN A 219 6.04 11.96 -13.51
C ASN A 219 4.58 12.41 -13.47
N ILE A 220 3.73 11.83 -12.61
CA ILE A 220 2.27 12.03 -12.68
C ILE A 220 1.82 13.49 -12.50
N ASP A 221 2.59 14.30 -11.77
CA ASP A 221 2.31 15.72 -11.53
C ASP A 221 3.19 16.64 -12.42
N MET A 222 3.97 16.11 -13.37
CA MET A 222 4.84 16.89 -14.27
C MET A 222 4.11 17.30 -15.56
N PRO A 223 4.49 18.44 -16.19
CA PRO A 223 4.15 18.71 -17.58
C PRO A 223 4.61 17.58 -18.50
N LEU A 224 3.80 17.24 -19.51
CA LEU A 224 4.05 16.07 -20.36
C LEU A 224 5.42 16.13 -21.04
N GLU A 225 5.81 17.30 -21.54
CA GLU A 225 7.09 17.55 -22.19
C GLU A 225 8.30 17.30 -21.27
N GLU A 226 8.15 17.52 -19.96
CA GLU A 226 9.17 17.22 -18.96
C GLU A 226 9.15 15.74 -18.55
N ALA A 227 7.96 15.13 -18.48
CA ALA A 227 7.77 13.74 -18.08
C ALA A 227 8.30 12.73 -19.12
N LEU A 228 8.18 13.04 -20.43
CA LEU A 228 8.59 12.13 -21.51
C LEU A 228 10.09 11.73 -21.46
N PRO A 229 11.05 12.67 -21.30
CA PRO A 229 12.47 12.32 -21.17
C PRO A 229 12.86 11.87 -19.75
N ALA A 230 12.05 12.17 -18.74
CA ALA A 230 12.39 11.88 -17.34
C ALA A 230 12.50 10.37 -17.08
N ARG A 231 13.58 9.96 -16.41
CA ARG A 231 13.81 8.61 -15.92
C ARG A 231 14.27 8.73 -14.47
N PHE A 232 13.61 8.02 -13.57
CA PHE A 232 13.95 7.99 -12.15
C PHE A 232 14.24 6.55 -11.71
N GLY A 233 14.98 6.42 -10.61
CA GLY A 233 15.36 5.14 -10.03
C GLY A 233 16.61 4.50 -10.63
N PRO A 234 16.77 3.18 -10.49
CA PRO A 234 18.01 2.50 -10.85
C PRO A 234 18.31 2.58 -12.35
N ASN A 235 19.59 2.58 -12.71
CA ASN A 235 20.01 2.52 -14.11
C ASN A 235 19.84 1.09 -14.67
N VAL A 236 18.62 0.75 -15.08
CA VAL A 236 18.24 -0.57 -15.59
C VAL A 236 19.11 -0.98 -16.79
N MET A 237 19.47 -0.06 -17.67
CA MET A 237 20.26 -0.38 -18.87
C MET A 237 21.69 -0.84 -18.56
N ALA A 238 22.20 -0.55 -17.36
CA ALA A 238 23.52 -0.96 -16.91
C ALA A 238 23.52 -2.25 -16.06
N SER A 239 22.35 -2.80 -15.72
CA SER A 239 22.21 -3.91 -14.76
C SER A 239 22.59 -5.27 -15.34
N GLU A 240 22.90 -6.25 -14.46
CA GLU A 240 23.02 -7.65 -14.86
C GLU A 240 21.68 -8.16 -15.40
N ASP A 241 20.57 -7.76 -14.80
CA ASP A 241 19.21 -8.17 -15.22
C ASP A 241 18.91 -7.78 -16.68
N ALA A 242 19.34 -6.60 -17.15
CA ALA A 242 19.12 -6.22 -18.56
C ALA A 242 19.91 -7.11 -19.54
N ARG A 243 21.13 -7.50 -19.16
CA ARG A 243 21.96 -8.43 -19.95
C ARG A 243 21.35 -9.83 -19.95
N GLU A 244 20.89 -10.29 -18.79
CA GLU A 244 20.24 -11.59 -18.64
C GLU A 244 18.93 -11.67 -19.42
N GLY A 245 18.07 -10.66 -19.33
CA GLY A 245 16.78 -10.65 -20.04
C GLY A 245 16.95 -10.72 -21.56
N THR A 246 17.93 -10.00 -22.11
CA THR A 246 18.24 -10.03 -23.54
C THR A 246 18.87 -11.36 -23.97
N ALA A 247 19.77 -11.93 -23.16
CA ALA A 247 20.37 -13.25 -23.40
C ALA A 247 19.33 -14.38 -23.35
N ALA A 248 18.52 -14.45 -22.28
CA ALA A 248 17.49 -15.46 -22.07
C ALA A 248 16.46 -15.46 -23.21
N PHE A 249 16.07 -14.27 -23.70
CA PHE A 249 15.20 -14.15 -24.87
C PHE A 249 15.83 -14.75 -26.13
N GLY A 250 17.10 -14.43 -26.42
CA GLY A 250 17.83 -14.99 -27.55
C GLY A 250 18.01 -16.51 -27.46
N GLU A 251 18.19 -17.03 -26.25
CA GLU A 251 18.39 -18.45 -25.93
C GLU A 251 17.07 -19.23 -25.76
N LYS A 252 15.91 -18.54 -25.80
CA LYS A 252 14.57 -19.12 -25.59
C LYS A 252 14.44 -19.89 -24.26
N ARG A 253 15.02 -19.36 -23.20
CA ARG A 253 14.90 -19.90 -21.83
C ARG A 253 14.29 -18.86 -20.88
N PRO A 254 13.74 -19.28 -19.73
CA PRO A 254 13.38 -18.35 -18.68
C PRO A 254 14.60 -17.56 -18.18
N PRO A 255 14.45 -16.26 -17.90
CA PRO A 255 15.50 -15.45 -17.28
C PRO A 255 15.64 -15.78 -15.78
N VAL A 256 16.84 -15.54 -15.24
CA VAL A 256 17.13 -15.65 -13.80
C VAL A 256 17.54 -14.28 -13.26
N TRP A 257 16.59 -13.60 -12.62
CA TRP A 257 16.79 -12.25 -12.08
C TRP A 257 17.61 -12.25 -10.80
N LYS A 258 18.42 -11.21 -10.61
CA LYS A 258 19.30 -11.03 -9.44
C LYS A 258 19.11 -9.68 -8.74
N GLY A 259 18.38 -8.73 -9.35
CA GLY A 259 18.14 -7.42 -8.79
C GLY A 259 19.38 -6.54 -8.66
N ARG A 260 20.30 -6.66 -9.62
CA ARG A 260 21.52 -5.86 -9.72
C ARG A 260 21.97 -5.68 -11.16
#